data_AF-A0AAD9PZF6-F1
#
_entry.id   AF-A0AAD9PZF6-F1
#
_cell.length_a   1.000
_cell.length_b   1.000
_cell.length_c   1.000
_cell.angle_alpha   90.00
_cell.angle_beta   90.00
_cell.angle_gamma   90.00
#
_symmetry.space_group_name_H-M   'P 1'
#
loop_
_entity.id
_entity.type
_entity.pdbx_description
1 polymer ?
#
loop_
_entity_poly.entity_id
_entity_poly.type
_entity_poly.pdbx_seq_one_letter_code
_entity_poly.pdbx_strand_id
1 'polypeptide(L)'
;MRNYQPNEDGFFTCLDGKLNITWNSVNDDYCDCSDGTDEPGTDACPNTKFYCAGRAFYLPSSRINDGICDCCDGSDEWKEVTVRGDVLQEHDFNVKYAPCINTC
;
A
#
# COMPACT_ATOMS: atom_id res chain seq x y z
N MET A 1 -5.66 -11.57 -16.62
CA MET A 1 -4.67 -10.69 -15.94
C MET A 1 -5.27 -9.29 -15.96
N ARG A 2 -5.39 -8.63 -14.80
CA ARG A 2 -5.82 -7.22 -14.75
C ARG A 2 -4.56 -6.40 -14.96
N ASN A 3 -4.51 -5.63 -16.05
CA ASN A 3 -3.27 -4.98 -16.47
C ASN A 3 -3.23 -3.56 -15.89
N TYR A 4 -2.40 -3.36 -14.87
CA TYR A 4 -1.97 -2.02 -14.44
C TYR A 4 -0.99 -1.46 -15.47
N GLN A 5 -1.52 -0.92 -16.55
CA GLN A 5 -0.74 -0.32 -17.62
C GLN A 5 -1.52 0.88 -18.17
N PRO A 6 -0.83 1.96 -18.56
CA PRO A 6 -1.48 3.04 -19.28
C PRO A 6 -1.86 2.59 -20.69
N ASN A 7 -2.89 3.23 -21.24
CA ASN A 7 -3.23 3.12 -22.66
C ASN A 7 -2.24 3.93 -23.53
N GLU A 8 -2.45 3.91 -24.86
CA GLU A 8 -1.60 4.62 -25.83
C GLU A 8 -1.52 6.14 -25.57
N ASP A 9 -2.55 6.71 -24.93
CA ASP A 9 -2.65 8.13 -24.59
C ASP A 9 -2.10 8.47 -23.19
N GLY A 10 -1.59 7.49 -22.45
CA GLY A 10 -1.04 7.70 -21.10
C GLY A 10 -2.07 7.70 -19.97
N PHE A 11 -3.28 7.21 -20.20
CA PHE A 11 -4.34 7.10 -19.19
C PHE A 11 -4.47 5.69 -18.64
N PHE A 12 -4.81 5.60 -17.36
CA PHE A 12 -5.24 4.38 -16.69
C PHE A 12 -6.76 4.39 -16.53
N THR A 13 -7.41 3.28 -16.86
CA THR A 13 -8.83 3.09 -16.57
C THR A 13 -8.97 2.34 -15.26
N CYS A 14 -9.68 2.91 -14.29
CA CYS A 14 -10.01 2.22 -13.03
C CYS A 14 -10.62 0.84 -13.34
N LEU A 15 -10.40 -0.15 -12.48
CA LEU A 15 -10.76 -1.54 -12.83
C LEU A 15 -12.28 -1.77 -12.85
N ASP A 16 -13.08 -0.89 -12.25
CA ASP A 16 -14.53 -0.82 -12.40
C ASP A 16 -15.00 -0.22 -13.73
N GLY A 17 -14.08 0.32 -14.53
CA GLY A 17 -14.32 0.90 -15.85
C GLY A 17 -15.00 2.27 -15.84
N LYS A 18 -15.17 2.92 -14.67
CA LYS A 18 -15.99 4.14 -14.57
C LYS A 18 -15.22 5.43 -14.82
N LEU A 19 -13.92 5.45 -14.55
CA LEU A 19 -13.10 6.66 -14.62
C LEU A 19 -11.78 6.36 -15.33
N ASN A 20 -11.32 7.32 -16.14
CA ASN A 20 -9.99 7.35 -16.73
C ASN A 20 -9.19 8.46 -16.06
N ILE A 21 -8.05 8.10 -15.48
CA ILE A 21 -7.11 9.00 -14.82
C ILE A 21 -5.78 9.01 -15.56
N THR A 22 -4.91 9.97 -15.28
CA THR A 22 -3.56 9.95 -15.87
C THR A 22 -2.73 8.85 -15.22
N TRP A 23 -1.75 8.27 -15.93
CA TRP A 23 -0.87 7.25 -15.33
C TRP A 23 -0.12 7.75 -14.09
N ASN A 24 0.14 9.07 -14.01
CA ASN A 24 0.78 9.68 -12.86
C ASN A 24 -0.12 9.75 -11.62
N SER A 25 -1.42 9.52 -11.78
CA SER A 25 -2.41 9.42 -10.70
C SER A 25 -2.52 8.01 -10.12
N VAL A 26 -1.61 7.10 -10.50
CA VAL A 26 -1.56 5.74 -9.96
C VAL A 26 -0.45 5.68 -8.93
N ASN A 27 -0.79 5.31 -7.69
CA ASN A 27 0.09 5.34 -6.51
C ASN A 27 0.63 6.74 -6.22
N ASP A 28 -0.23 7.75 -6.28
CA ASP A 28 0.15 9.15 -6.05
C ASP A 28 -0.24 9.68 -4.66
N ASP A 29 -0.62 8.76 -3.74
CA ASP A 29 -1.13 9.06 -2.40
C ASP A 29 -2.50 9.81 -2.44
N TYR A 30 -3.24 9.74 -3.55
CA TYR A 30 -4.59 10.30 -3.67
C TYR A 30 -5.58 9.25 -4.21
N CYS A 31 -6.81 9.26 -3.69
CA CYS A 31 -7.85 8.31 -4.10
C CYS A 31 -8.80 8.94 -5.14
N ASP A 32 -8.46 8.78 -6.41
CA ASP A 32 -9.26 9.16 -7.58
C ASP A 32 -10.31 8.11 -7.96
N CYS A 33 -9.97 6.82 -7.96
CA CYS A 33 -10.90 5.77 -8.37
C CYS A 33 -11.90 5.45 -7.25
N SER A 34 -13.19 5.34 -7.60
CA SER A 34 -14.23 4.96 -6.63
C SER A 34 -14.09 3.54 -6.09
N ASP A 35 -13.37 2.68 -6.81
CA ASP A 35 -13.02 1.33 -6.40
C ASP A 35 -11.62 1.24 -5.76
N GLY A 36 -10.92 2.36 -5.66
CA GLY A 36 -9.58 2.52 -5.10
C GLY A 36 -8.48 1.77 -5.83
N THR A 37 -8.70 1.46 -7.10
CA THR A 37 -7.76 0.67 -7.90
C THR A 37 -6.63 1.50 -8.51
N ASP A 38 -6.64 2.79 -8.34
CA ASP A 38 -5.50 3.66 -8.58
C ASP A 38 -4.39 3.53 -7.53
N GLU A 39 -4.72 3.10 -6.30
CA GLU A 39 -3.79 3.08 -5.16
C GLU A 39 -3.48 1.65 -4.64
N PRO A 40 -2.98 0.70 -5.46
CA PRO A 40 -2.56 -0.63 -4.98
C PRO A 40 -1.26 -0.61 -4.16
N GLY A 41 -0.53 0.50 -4.19
CA GLY A 41 0.80 0.70 -3.62
C GLY A 41 0.82 1.78 -2.53
N THR A 42 -0.32 2.31 -2.11
CA THR A 42 -0.43 3.33 -1.04
C THR A 42 -1.59 3.02 -0.09
N ASP A 43 -1.70 3.80 0.99
CA ASP A 43 -2.81 3.78 1.94
C ASP A 43 -3.95 4.76 1.60
N ALA A 44 -3.87 5.48 0.48
CA ALA A 44 -4.76 6.61 0.18
C ALA A 44 -6.22 6.22 -0.03
N CYS A 45 -6.49 5.01 -0.52
CA CYS A 45 -7.85 4.51 -0.71
C CYS A 45 -8.31 3.59 0.44
N PRO A 46 -9.51 3.82 1.02
CA PRO A 46 -10.03 2.98 2.09
C PRO A 46 -10.53 1.63 1.54
N ASN A 47 -10.42 0.58 2.36
CA ASN A 47 -10.90 -0.77 2.05
C ASN A 47 -10.25 -1.42 0.80
N THR A 48 -9.09 -0.94 0.38
CA THR A 48 -8.31 -1.54 -0.70
C THR A 48 -7.30 -2.54 -0.15
N LYS A 49 -6.58 -3.18 -1.07
CA LYS A 49 -5.57 -4.19 -0.75
C LYS A 49 -4.23 -3.80 -1.36
N PHE A 50 -3.21 -3.72 -0.53
CA PHE A 50 -1.83 -3.55 -0.91
C PHE A 50 -1.18 -4.91 -1.18
N TYR A 51 -0.27 -4.98 -2.14
CA TYR A 51 0.42 -6.22 -2.50
C TYR A 51 1.87 -6.25 -1.99
N CYS A 52 2.17 -7.13 -1.03
CA CYS A 52 3.54 -7.39 -0.59
C CYS A 52 4.25 -8.31 -1.60
N ALA A 53 5.33 -7.83 -2.22
CA ALA A 53 6.04 -8.60 -3.24
C ALA A 53 6.80 -9.80 -2.66
N GLY A 54 7.42 -9.67 -1.49
CA GLY A 54 8.29 -10.69 -0.90
C GLY A 54 7.64 -12.05 -0.60
N ARG A 55 6.34 -12.08 -0.30
CA ARG A 55 5.55 -13.31 -0.06
C ARG A 55 4.31 -13.43 -0.95
N ALA A 56 4.11 -12.51 -1.89
CA ALA A 56 2.97 -12.47 -2.81
C ALA A 56 1.59 -12.57 -2.12
N PHE A 57 1.39 -11.78 -1.06
CA PHE A 57 0.13 -11.72 -0.32
C PHE A 57 -0.37 -10.29 -0.22
N TYR A 58 -1.64 -10.14 0.20
CA TYR A 58 -2.30 -8.85 0.27
C TYR A 58 -2.51 -8.41 1.72
N LEU A 59 -2.22 -7.13 1.98
CA LEU A 59 -2.55 -6.44 3.22
C LEU A 59 -3.73 -5.48 3.01
N PRO A 60 -4.57 -5.25 4.02
CA PRO A 60 -5.52 -4.13 3.98
C PRO A 60 -4.75 -2.80 3.95
N SER A 61 -5.27 -1.79 3.24
CA SER A 61 -4.63 -0.45 3.18
C SER A 61 -4.42 0.20 4.54
N SER A 62 -5.16 -0.21 5.57
CA SER A 62 -4.99 0.27 6.95
C SER A 62 -3.68 -0.17 7.63
N ARG A 63 -2.93 -1.10 7.03
CA ARG A 63 -1.64 -1.62 7.54
C ARG A 63 -0.44 -1.08 6.78
N ILE A 64 -0.66 -0.03 6.02
CA ILE A 64 0.33 0.57 5.17
C ILE A 64 0.69 1.90 5.80
N ASN A 65 1.97 2.08 6.12
CA ASN A 65 2.51 3.20 6.88
C ASN A 65 1.86 3.34 8.28
N ASP A 66 1.56 2.23 8.94
CA ASP A 66 1.02 2.19 10.31
C ASP A 66 2.12 2.05 11.39
N GLY A 67 3.38 1.90 10.95
CA GLY A 67 4.58 1.77 11.77
C GLY A 67 4.92 0.35 12.19
N ILE A 68 4.18 -0.64 11.71
CA ILE A 68 4.42 -2.08 11.91
C ILE A 68 4.86 -2.69 10.58
N CYS A 69 5.91 -3.50 10.60
CA CYS A 69 6.35 -4.23 9.41
C CYS A 69 5.52 -5.51 9.26
N ASP A 70 4.52 -5.44 8.40
CA ASP A 70 3.70 -6.56 7.96
C ASP A 70 4.29 -7.24 6.70
N CYS A 71 4.87 -6.49 5.76
CA CYS A 71 5.55 -7.08 4.61
C CYS A 71 7.00 -7.50 4.97
N CYS A 72 7.40 -8.70 4.53
CA CYS A 72 8.77 -9.21 4.71
C CYS A 72 9.87 -8.37 4.04
N ASP A 73 9.52 -7.69 2.95
CA ASP A 73 10.40 -6.81 2.20
C ASP A 73 10.33 -5.35 2.69
N GLY A 74 9.54 -5.08 3.74
CA GLY A 74 9.33 -3.74 4.30
C GLY A 74 8.65 -2.77 3.36
N SER A 75 8.03 -3.24 2.27
CA SER A 75 7.43 -2.39 1.24
C SER A 75 6.16 -1.68 1.69
N ASP A 76 5.62 -2.02 2.86
CA ASP A 76 4.45 -1.42 3.49
C ASP A 76 4.75 -0.14 4.29
N GLU A 77 6.01 0.14 4.65
CA GLU A 77 6.39 1.19 5.61
C GLU A 77 7.40 2.20 5.05
N TRP A 78 7.22 2.67 3.80
CA TRP A 78 8.14 3.60 3.15
C TRP A 78 8.07 5.04 3.69
N LYS A 79 6.98 5.42 4.35
CA LYS A 79 6.86 6.74 5.01
C LYS A 79 7.62 6.79 6.33
N GLU A 80 8.17 5.66 6.79
CA GLU A 80 8.92 5.54 8.05
C GLU A 80 8.14 6.09 9.26
N VAL A 81 6.82 5.87 9.27
CA VAL A 81 5.95 6.28 10.38
C VAL A 81 6.35 5.46 11.61
N THR A 82 6.60 6.13 12.73
CA THR A 82 6.96 5.45 13.98
C THR A 82 5.75 5.33 14.90
N VAL A 83 5.57 4.14 15.45
CA VAL A 83 4.59 3.90 16.52
C VAL A 83 5.01 4.69 17.76
N ARG A 84 4.04 5.35 18.42
CA ARG A 84 4.32 6.11 19.63
C ARG A 84 4.82 5.17 20.75
N GLY A 85 5.74 5.68 21.57
CA GLY A 85 6.40 4.90 22.61
C GLY A 85 5.47 4.30 23.68
N ASP A 86 4.25 4.82 23.82
CA ASP A 86 3.19 4.28 24.69
C ASP A 86 2.44 3.08 24.08
N VAL A 87 2.50 2.92 22.75
CA VAL A 87 1.92 1.79 21.99
C VAL A 87 2.95 0.71 21.69
N LEU A 88 4.26 1.02 21.79
CA LEU A 88 5.33 0.02 21.85
C LEU A 88 5.10 -0.86 23.09
N GLN A 89 4.22 -1.85 23.00
CA GLN A 89 4.06 -2.84 24.05
C GLN A 89 5.41 -3.52 24.21
N GLU A 90 6.00 -3.40 25.40
CA GLU A 90 7.27 -4.04 25.78
C GLU A 90 7.25 -5.59 25.69
N HIS A 91 6.17 -6.21 25.18
CA HIS A 91 5.88 -7.62 25.40
C HIS A 91 5.50 -8.47 24.17
N ASP A 92 5.44 -7.95 22.94
CA ASP A 92 5.34 -8.81 21.74
C ASP A 92 6.60 -8.75 20.88
N PHE A 93 7.52 -9.69 21.14
CA PHE A 93 8.78 -9.84 20.39
C PHE A 93 8.58 -10.26 18.92
N ASN A 94 7.36 -10.63 18.52
CA ASN A 94 7.05 -11.02 17.15
C ASN A 94 6.63 -9.84 16.27
N VAL A 95 6.31 -8.69 16.86
CA VAL A 95 5.99 -7.47 16.11
C VAL A 95 7.29 -6.77 15.74
N LYS A 96 7.46 -6.50 14.43
CA LYS A 96 8.55 -5.68 13.90
C LYS A 96 8.01 -4.29 13.63
N TYR A 97 8.75 -3.27 14.00
CA TYR A 97 8.36 -1.87 13.83
C TYR A 97 9.26 -1.19 12.81
N ALA A 98 8.76 -0.15 12.16
CA ALA A 98 9.55 0.69 11.27
C ALA A 98 10.75 1.31 12.04
N PRO A 99 11.94 1.45 11.41
CA PRO A 99 12.23 1.16 10.01
C PRO A 99 12.34 -0.36 9.73
N CYS A 100 11.65 -0.80 8.68
CA CYS A 100 11.59 -2.22 8.33
C CYS A 100 12.91 -2.72 7.77
N ILE A 101 13.45 -3.74 8.42
CA ILE A 101 14.55 -4.54 7.88
C ILE A 101 13.92 -5.65 7.05
N ASN A 102 14.53 -6.04 5.92
CA ASN A 102 14.14 -7.18 5.07
C ASN A 102 14.16 -8.51 5.84
N THR A 103 13.26 -8.68 6.81
CA THR A 103 13.26 -9.77 7.77
C THR A 103 11.86 -9.94 8.33
N CYS A 104 11.39 -11.17 8.20
CA CYS A 104 10.19 -11.75 8.77
C CYS A 104 10.51 -13.22 9.13
#